data_AF-A0A6G1IVU5-F1
#
_entry.id   AF-A0A6G1IVU5-F1
#
_cell.length_a   1.000
_cell.length_b   1.000
_cell.length_c   1.000
_cell.angle_alpha   90.00
_cell.angle_beta   90.00
_cell.angle_gamma   90.00
#
_symmetry.space_group_name_H-M   'P 1'
#
loop_
_entity.id
_entity.type
_entity.pdbx_description
1 polymer ?
#
loop_
_entity_poly.entity_id
_entity_poly.type
_entity_poly.pdbx_seq_one_letter_code
_entity_poly.pdbx_strand_id
1 'polypeptide(L)'
;MAKASSDSGTKMVPADCVSVLLIALGNTSISMAQYDMMSALDGTRTASAFQHQFRSITQKARELKQRVDSGETFAPVAPSKKRGKLPFLRYAYYC
;
A
#
# COMPACT_ATOMS: atom_id res chain seq x y z
N MET A 1 -20.60 -13.51 18.40
CA MET A 1 -19.43 -13.17 17.57
C MET A 1 -19.92 -12.43 16.35
N ALA A 2 -19.77 -11.10 16.30
CA ALA A 2 -20.18 -10.31 15.14
C ALA A 2 -19.17 -10.53 14.01
N LYS A 3 -19.64 -11.01 12.86
CA LYS A 3 -18.81 -11.20 11.66
C LYS A 3 -18.68 -9.84 10.96
N ALA A 4 -17.47 -9.29 10.91
CA ALA A 4 -17.19 -8.12 10.09
C ALA A 4 -17.53 -8.45 8.63
N SER A 5 -18.41 -7.66 8.01
CA SER A 5 -18.84 -7.87 6.63
C SER A 5 -17.73 -7.43 5.69
N SER A 6 -17.09 -8.39 5.02
CA SER A 6 -16.08 -8.14 4.00
C SER A 6 -16.75 -7.96 2.64
N ASP A 7 -17.18 -6.74 2.31
CA ASP A 7 -17.43 -6.39 0.92
C ASP A 7 -17.01 -4.94 0.63
N SER A 8 -15.88 -4.82 -0.08
CA SER A 8 -15.59 -3.73 -1.00
C SER A 8 -14.37 -4.15 -1.79
N GLY A 9 -14.49 -4.17 -3.13
CA GLY A 9 -13.54 -4.79 -4.07
C GLY A 9 -12.07 -4.68 -3.66
N THR A 10 -11.36 -5.81 -3.71
CA THR A 10 -9.97 -5.98 -3.24
C THR A 10 -9.03 -5.00 -3.94
N LYS A 11 -8.89 -3.79 -3.39
CA LYS A 11 -7.86 -2.84 -3.78
C LYS A 11 -6.56 -3.35 -3.19
N MET A 12 -5.69 -3.92 -4.04
CA MET A 12 -4.36 -4.30 -3.63
C MET A 12 -3.52 -3.06 -3.38
N VAL A 13 -3.25 -2.79 -2.10
CA VAL A 13 -2.25 -1.81 -1.70
C VAL A 13 -0.89 -2.52 -1.68
N PRO A 14 0.14 -1.99 -2.37
CA PRO A 14 1.45 -2.62 -2.37
C PRO A 14 2.08 -2.55 -0.98
N ALA A 15 2.89 -3.57 -0.67
CA ALA A 15 3.62 -3.70 0.61
C ALA A 15 4.39 -2.43 0.99
N ASP A 16 4.97 -1.76 0.00
CA ASP A 16 5.75 -0.53 0.17
C ASP A 16 4.93 0.61 0.76
N CYS A 17 3.67 0.76 0.37
CA CYS A 17 2.78 1.77 0.96
C CYS A 17 2.55 1.51 2.46
N VAL A 18 2.44 0.24 2.85
CA VAL A 18 2.29 -0.14 4.26
C VAL A 18 3.57 0.15 5.04
N SER A 19 4.75 -0.13 4.46
CA SER A 19 6.04 0.24 5.07
C SER A 19 6.16 1.75 5.28
N VAL A 20 5.70 2.57 4.33
CA VAL A 20 5.67 4.04 4.46
C VAL A 20 4.72 4.48 5.58
N LEU A 21 3.55 3.85 5.71
CA LEU A 21 2.61 4.15 6.80
C LEU A 21 3.20 3.80 8.17
N LEU A 22 3.93 2.68 8.28
CA LEU A 22 4.60 2.30 9.53
C LEU A 22 5.60 3.38 9.97
N ILE A 23 6.48 3.84 9.07
CA ILE A 23 7.46 4.88 9.42
C ILE A 23 6.80 6.22 9.76
N ALA A 24 5.70 6.58 9.09
CA ALA A 24 4.97 7.82 9.35
C ALA A 24 4.36 7.85 10.76
N LEU A 25 3.97 6.68 11.27
CA LEU A 25 3.48 6.48 12.63
C LEU A 25 4.61 6.30 13.66
N GLY A 26 5.88 6.36 13.24
CA GLY A 26 7.04 6.15 14.10
C GLY A 26 7.30 4.69 14.47
N ASN A 27 6.58 3.74 13.86
CA ASN A 27 6.69 2.31 14.17
C ASN A 27 7.50 1.58 13.08
N THR A 28 8.26 0.56 13.47
CA THR A 28 8.98 -0.33 12.54
C THR A 28 8.67 -1.81 12.76
N SER A 29 7.77 -2.09 13.69
CA SER A 29 7.34 -3.44 14.07
C SER A 29 5.84 -3.44 14.36
N ILE A 30 5.27 -4.64 14.38
CA ILE A 30 3.85 -4.91 14.66
C ILE A 30 3.80 -5.93 15.79
N SER A 31 2.96 -5.68 16.79
CA SER A 31 2.85 -6.55 17.97
C SER A 31 1.94 -7.76 17.70
N MET A 32 2.03 -8.80 18.54
CA MET A 32 1.19 -10.00 18.40
C MET A 32 -0.30 -9.66 18.46
N ALA A 33 -0.70 -8.78 19.39
CA ALA A 33 -2.09 -8.33 19.54
C ALA A 33 -2.65 -7.68 18.26
N GLN A 34 -1.80 -7.01 17.47
CA GLN A 34 -2.19 -6.43 16.19
C GLN A 34 -2.40 -7.51 15.12
N TYR A 35 -1.56 -8.54 15.09
CA TYR A 35 -1.76 -9.69 14.20
C TYR A 35 -3.01 -10.51 14.56
N ASP A 36 -3.31 -10.64 15.85
CA ASP A 36 -4.55 -11.27 16.32
C ASP A 36 -5.78 -10.47 15.85
N MET A 37 -5.72 -9.14 15.91
CA MET A 37 -6.76 -8.27 15.39
C MET A 37 -6.93 -8.42 13.87
N MET A 38 -5.83 -8.50 13.11
CA MET A 38 -5.89 -8.75 11.65
C MET A 38 -6.54 -10.10 11.34
N SER A 39 -6.18 -11.14 12.10
CA SER A 39 -6.77 -12.48 11.97
C SER A 39 -8.27 -12.49 12.27
N ALA A 40 -8.69 -11.79 13.33
CA ALA A 40 -10.09 -11.67 13.69
C ALA A 40 -10.92 -10.94 12.62
N LEU A 41 -10.35 -9.93 11.96
CA LEU A 41 -11.01 -9.18 10.89
C LEU A 41 -11.05 -9.93 9.56
N ASP A 42 -9.98 -10.65 9.21
CA ASP A 42 -9.89 -11.41 7.97
C ASP A 42 -10.74 -12.69 8.02
N GLY A 43 -10.81 -13.34 9.18
CA GLY A 43 -11.63 -14.54 9.41
C GLY A 43 -11.15 -15.81 8.68
N THR A 44 -10.07 -15.75 7.89
CA THR A 44 -9.52 -16.90 7.16
C THR A 44 -8.06 -17.16 7.48
N ARG A 45 -7.24 -16.11 7.58
CA ARG A 45 -5.80 -16.16 7.84
C ARG A 45 -5.53 -16.07 9.34
N THR A 46 -4.56 -16.85 9.80
CA THR A 46 -4.10 -16.84 11.19
C THR A 46 -3.11 -15.69 11.45
N ALA A 47 -2.93 -15.32 12.72
CA ALA A 47 -1.92 -14.33 13.12
C ALA A 47 -0.50 -14.69 12.64
N SER A 48 -0.13 -15.99 12.66
CA SER A 48 1.16 -16.46 12.15
C SER A 48 1.31 -16.28 10.64
N ALA A 49 0.23 -16.47 9.87
CA ALA A 49 0.24 -16.18 8.43
C ALA A 49 0.50 -14.70 8.15
N PHE A 50 -0.11 -13.80 8.94
CA PHE A 50 0.17 -12.37 8.85
C PHE A 50 1.60 -12.03 9.29
N GLN A 51 2.11 -12.60 10.38
CA GLN A 51 3.50 -12.41 10.79
C GLN A 51 4.46 -12.72 9.64
N HIS A 52 4.27 -13.83 8.95
CA HIS A 52 5.11 -14.21 7.82
C HIS A 52 5.03 -13.18 6.68
N GLN A 53 3.81 -12.73 6.32
CA GLN A 53 3.61 -11.73 5.27
C GLN A 53 4.23 -10.37 5.62
N PHE A 54 4.18 -9.96 6.88
CA PHE A 54 4.67 -8.65 7.33
C PHE A 54 6.17 -8.61 7.65
N ARG A 55 6.89 -9.74 7.60
CA ARG A 55 8.36 -9.75 7.79
C ARG A 55 9.08 -8.86 6.79
N SER A 56 8.78 -9.00 5.50
CA SER A 56 9.37 -8.16 4.45
C SER A 56 8.96 -6.69 4.59
N ILE A 57 7.72 -6.43 4.99
CA ILE A 57 7.18 -5.08 5.18
C ILE A 57 7.91 -4.36 6.32
N THR A 58 8.12 -5.03 7.45
CA THR A 58 8.82 -4.47 8.62
C THR A 58 10.31 -4.31 8.37
N GLN A 59 10.93 -5.20 7.59
CA GLN A 59 12.31 -5.01 7.13
C GLN A 59 12.43 -3.75 6.29
N LYS A 60 11.56 -3.59 5.29
CA LYS A 60 11.57 -2.40 4.43
C LYS A 60 11.24 -1.11 5.18
N ALA A 61 10.34 -1.16 6.17
CA ALA A 61 10.07 -0.02 7.04
C ALA A 61 11.33 0.41 7.83
N ARG A 62 12.15 -0.54 8.30
CA ARG A 62 13.43 -0.22 8.96
C ARG A 62 14.43 0.43 8.01
N GLU A 63 14.57 -0.10 6.80
CA GLU A 63 15.44 0.46 5.76
C GLU A 63 15.00 1.89 5.40
N LEU A 64 13.70 2.12 5.19
CA LEU A 64 13.17 3.45 4.92
C LEU A 64 13.36 4.41 6.09
N LYS A 65 13.18 3.93 7.33
CA LYS A 65 13.46 4.75 8.52
C LYS A 65 14.92 5.20 8.57
N GLN A 66 15.87 4.29 8.32
CA GLN A 66 17.30 4.64 8.27
C GLN A 66 17.60 5.70 7.20
N ARG A 67 16.98 5.61 6.03
CA ARG A 67 17.10 6.59 4.94
C ARG A 67 16.58 7.97 5.35
N VAL A 68 15.40 8.02 5.96
CA VAL A 68 14.81 9.27 6.49
C VAL A 68 15.68 9.85 7.61
N ASP A 69 16.13 9.03 8.56
CA ASP A 69 16.99 9.45 9.67
C ASP A 69 18.37 9.93 9.18
N SER A 70 18.83 9.45 8.00
CA SER A 70 20.04 9.91 7.32
C SER A 70 19.84 11.21 6.52
N GLY A 71 18.64 11.81 6.54
CA GLY A 71 18.32 13.07 5.87
C GLY A 71 17.87 12.92 4.42
N GLU A 72 17.54 11.71 3.94
CA GLU A 72 17.02 11.52 2.60
C GLU A 72 15.61 12.13 2.45
N THR A 73 15.40 12.89 1.37
CA THR A 73 14.10 13.45 1.00
C THR A 73 13.51 12.71 -0.20
N PHE A 74 12.35 12.08 -0.01
CA PHE A 74 11.63 11.41 -1.08
C PHE A 74 10.87 12.43 -1.94
N ALA A 75 11.36 12.67 -3.16
CA ALA A 75 10.69 13.55 -4.12
C ALA A 75 9.58 12.78 -4.88
N PRO A 76 8.38 13.37 -5.06
CA PRO A 76 7.32 12.74 -5.84
C PRO A 76 7.73 12.64 -7.31
N VAL A 77 7.47 11.49 -7.93
CA VAL A 77 7.67 11.33 -9.38
C VAL A 77 6.60 12.13 -10.10
N ALA A 78 7.02 13.03 -11.00
CA ALA A 78 6.08 13.77 -11.84
C ALA A 78 5.29 12.78 -12.71
N PRO A 79 3.96 12.91 -12.81
CA PRO A 79 3.18 12.04 -13.67
C PRO A 79 3.67 12.17 -15.11
N SER A 80 3.99 11.04 -15.74
CA SER A 80 4.31 11.01 -17.16
C SER A 80 3.10 11.54 -17.95
N LYS A 81 3.17 12.77 -18.44
CA LYS A 81 2.15 13.33 -19.34
C LYS A 81 2.12 12.50 -20.62
N LYS A 82 1.23 11.51 -20.78
CA LYS A 82 0.67 11.12 -22.10
C LYS A 82 -0.68 10.40 -21.99
N ARG A 83 -1.72 11.05 -22.53
CA ARG A 83 -2.68 10.60 -23.58
C ARG A 83 -4.05 11.29 -23.35
N GLY A 84 -4.54 12.19 -24.21
CA GLY A 84 -4.02 12.67 -25.49
C GLY A 84 -4.63 13.99 -25.94
N LYS A 85 -3.92 14.65 -26.87
CA LYS A 85 -4.48 15.68 -27.74
C LYS A 85 -5.29 14.92 -28.80
N LEU A 86 -6.62 14.94 -28.71
CA LEU A 86 -7.45 14.51 -29.83
C LEU A 86 -7.10 15.41 -31.03
N PRO A 87 -6.78 14.87 -32.21
CA PRO A 87 -6.73 15.70 -33.41
C PRO A 87 -8.18 16.11 -33.72
N PHE A 88 -8.46 17.38 -33.47
CA PHE A 88 -9.41 18.16 -34.22
C PHE A 88 -9.23 17.86 -35.72
N LEU A 89 -10.33 17.59 -36.44
CA LEU A 89 -10.45 17.29 -37.89
C LEU A 89 -10.40 15.80 -38.30
N ARG A 90 -11.55 15.14 -38.21
CA ARG A 90 -11.99 14.17 -39.24
C ARG A 90 -13.51 14.05 -39.29
N TYR A 91 -14.18 15.15 -39.65
CA TYR A 91 -15.56 15.14 -40.15
C TYR A 91 -15.65 16.13 -41.32
N ALA A 92 -14.98 15.75 -42.41
CA ALA A 92 -15.28 16.20 -43.76
C ALA A 92 -15.08 14.95 -44.62
N TYR A 93 -16.02 14.65 -45.52
CA TYR A 93 -16.23 13.38 -46.23
C TYR A 93 -17.16 12.37 -45.55
N TYR A 94 -18.42 12.77 -45.41
CA TYR A 94 -19.52 11.92 -45.89
C TYR A 94 -19.96 12.51 -47.24
N CYS A 95 -19.67 11.77 -48.30
CA CYS A 95 -20.35 11.85 -49.58
C CYS A 95 -21.54 10.89 -49.50
#